data_AF-A0A2G2DQD0-F1
#
_entry.id   AF-A0A2G2DQD0-F1
#
_cell.length_a   1.000
_cell.length_b   1.000
_cell.length_c   1.000
_cell.angle_alpha   90.00
_cell.angle_beta   90.00
_cell.angle_gamma   90.00
#
_symmetry.space_group_name_H-M   'P 1'
#
loop_
_entity.id
_entity.type
_entity.pdbx_description
1 polymer ?
#
loop_
_entity_poly.entity_id
_entity_poly.type
_entity_poly.pdbx_seq_one_letter_code
_entity_poly.pdbx_strand_id
1 'polypeptide(L)'
;MVIALFGCSSNKDRTTNTFSSSFTSKKEKLAFMESYYTPNLQFEDVEYHIVYYDNGSRGVPGPSDWYMYFAFKLTNEEIDRLQNQPEVEPFKIEDGFFFLQKTKGWSIEGDIKYYKGGVILVGGRYIALRYEGT
;
A
#
# COMPACT_ATOMS: atom_id res chain seq x y z
N MET A 1 45.75 7.37 -18.97
CA MET A 1 45.12 8.04 -17.82
C MET A 1 43.62 7.96 -18.03
N VAL A 2 42.95 7.07 -17.29
CA VAL A 2 41.50 6.90 -17.37
C VAL A 2 40.89 7.78 -16.29
N ILE A 3 40.17 8.83 -16.69
CA ILE A 3 39.30 9.60 -15.80
C ILE A 3 37.90 9.01 -16.00
N ALA A 4 37.46 8.21 -15.04
CA ALA A 4 36.11 7.69 -14.98
C ALA A 4 35.58 7.90 -13.57
N LEU A 5 35.08 9.11 -13.28
CA LEU A 5 34.29 9.39 -12.09
C LEU A 5 33.39 10.57 -12.41
N PHE A 6 32.11 10.32 -12.65
CA PHE A 6 30.96 11.06 -12.13
C PHE A 6 29.71 10.22 -12.45
N GLY A 7 29.55 9.12 -11.72
CA GLY A 7 28.22 8.55 -11.53
C GLY A 7 27.41 9.57 -10.74
N CYS A 8 26.58 10.36 -11.41
CA CYS A 8 25.50 11.08 -10.75
C CYS A 8 24.59 10.05 -10.09
N SER A 9 24.76 9.82 -8.79
CA SER A 9 23.69 9.27 -7.98
C SER A 9 22.63 10.37 -7.86
N SER A 10 21.73 10.46 -8.86
CA SER A 10 20.48 11.17 -8.64
C SER A 10 19.69 10.33 -7.64
N ASN A 11 19.85 10.59 -6.35
CA ASN A 11 18.87 10.15 -5.37
C ASN A 11 17.53 10.74 -5.82
N LYS A 12 16.71 9.89 -6.44
CA LYS A 12 15.41 10.27 -6.98
C LYS A 12 14.52 10.56 -5.77
N ASP A 13 14.11 11.81 -5.63
CA ASP A 13 13.14 12.25 -4.61
C ASP A 13 11.90 11.34 -4.69
N ARG A 14 11.65 10.62 -3.60
CA ARG A 14 10.51 9.71 -3.46
C ARG A 14 9.29 10.40 -2.85
N THR A 15 9.33 11.71 -2.64
CA THR A 15 8.21 12.47 -2.10
C THR A 15 6.99 12.34 -3.01
N THR A 16 5.85 11.93 -2.45
CA THR A 16 4.62 11.74 -3.21
C THR A 16 3.38 11.91 -2.34
N ASN A 17 2.29 12.32 -2.98
CA ASN A 17 0.93 12.23 -2.47
C ASN A 17 0.06 11.75 -3.64
N THR A 18 -0.04 10.43 -3.78
CA THR A 18 -0.56 9.80 -4.99
C THR A 18 -1.66 8.82 -4.66
N PHE A 19 -2.78 8.95 -5.37
CA PHE A 19 -3.90 8.03 -5.36
C PHE A 19 -3.78 7.07 -6.55
N SER A 20 -4.17 5.80 -6.37
CA SER A 20 -4.30 4.83 -7.47
C SER A 20 -5.16 5.33 -8.63
N SER A 21 -6.17 6.15 -8.35
CA SER A 21 -7.05 6.76 -9.34
C SER A 21 -6.36 7.76 -10.29
N SER A 22 -5.11 8.16 -10.02
CA SER A 22 -4.32 8.97 -10.96
C SER A 22 -3.77 8.16 -12.13
N PHE A 23 -3.85 6.83 -12.08
CA PHE A 23 -3.37 5.93 -13.14
C PHE A 23 -4.54 5.39 -13.96
N THR A 24 -4.37 5.39 -15.28
CA THR A 24 -5.33 4.76 -16.22
C THR A 24 -4.91 3.33 -16.57
N SER A 25 -3.60 3.04 -16.53
CA SER A 25 -3.04 1.73 -16.80
C SER A 25 -2.86 0.93 -15.51
N LYS A 26 -3.44 -0.28 -15.47
CA LYS A 26 -3.23 -1.22 -14.36
C LYS A 26 -1.76 -1.56 -14.16
N LYS A 27 -0.98 -1.70 -15.25
CA LYS A 27 0.45 -2.00 -15.18
C LYS A 27 1.23 -0.88 -14.50
N GLU A 28 0.92 0.37 -14.82
CA GLU A 28 1.58 1.54 -14.22
C GLU A 28 1.15 1.74 -12.76
N LYS A 29 -0.15 1.55 -12.47
CA LYS A 29 -0.69 1.52 -11.10
C LYS A 29 0.09 0.54 -10.21
N LEU A 30 0.26 -0.69 -10.69
CA LEU A 30 1.00 -1.73 -9.95
C LEU A 30 2.49 -1.41 -9.82
N ALA A 31 3.15 -0.99 -10.91
CA ALA A 31 4.57 -0.65 -10.87
C ALA A 31 4.86 0.53 -9.92
N PHE A 32 3.96 1.51 -9.84
CA PHE A 32 4.08 2.61 -8.88
C PHE A 32 3.96 2.12 -7.44
N MET A 33 2.93 1.32 -7.14
CA MET A 33 2.75 0.71 -5.82
C MET A 33 4.00 -0.06 -5.38
N GLU A 34 4.53 -0.93 -6.25
CA GLU A 34 5.71 -1.77 -5.98
C GLU A 34 6.97 -0.98 -5.66
N SER A 35 7.07 0.27 -6.11
CA SER A 35 8.19 1.15 -5.74
C SER A 35 8.18 1.53 -4.26
N TYR A 36 7.02 1.49 -3.59
CA TYR A 36 6.85 1.84 -2.17
C TYR A 36 6.53 0.64 -1.27
N TYR A 37 5.81 -0.35 -1.78
CA TYR A 37 5.36 -1.49 -1.01
C TYR A 37 5.23 -2.74 -1.89
N THR A 38 5.85 -3.84 -1.46
CA THR A 38 5.71 -5.15 -2.10
C THR A 38 4.83 -6.06 -1.23
N PRO A 39 3.56 -6.28 -1.59
CA PRO A 39 2.66 -7.12 -0.82
C PRO A 39 3.08 -8.60 -0.87
N ASN A 40 2.98 -9.28 0.28
CA ASN A 40 3.07 -10.74 0.38
C ASN A 40 1.68 -11.39 0.29
N LEU A 41 0.90 -11.00 -0.72
CA LEU A 41 -0.47 -11.42 -0.98
C LEU A 41 -0.62 -11.75 -2.46
N GLN A 42 -1.45 -12.73 -2.81
CA GLN A 42 -1.91 -12.89 -4.19
C GLN A 42 -3.20 -12.08 -4.40
N PHE A 43 -3.18 -11.15 -5.34
CA PHE A 43 -4.28 -10.23 -5.57
C PHE A 43 -4.51 -9.99 -7.06
N GLU A 44 -5.77 -9.75 -7.41
CA GLU A 44 -6.22 -9.40 -8.75
C GLU A 44 -6.02 -7.92 -9.04
N ASP A 45 -6.25 -7.03 -8.07
CA ASP A 45 -6.16 -5.58 -8.26
C ASP A 45 -5.93 -4.84 -6.93
N VAL A 46 -5.56 -3.56 -7.00
CA VAL A 46 -5.27 -2.73 -5.82
C VAL A 46 -5.75 -1.29 -6.00
N GLU A 47 -6.30 -0.71 -4.94
CA GLU A 47 -6.52 0.73 -4.78
C GLU A 47 -5.65 1.25 -3.63
N TYR A 48 -5.11 2.45 -3.73
CA TYR A 48 -4.18 2.96 -2.72
C TYR A 48 -4.13 4.48 -2.64
N HIS A 49 -3.61 4.96 -1.50
CA HIS A 49 -3.14 6.31 -1.30
C HIS A 49 -1.80 6.26 -0.59
N ILE A 50 -0.76 6.76 -1.27
CA ILE A 50 0.61 6.78 -0.76
C ILE A 50 0.99 8.23 -0.52
N VAL A 51 1.28 8.55 0.74
CA VAL A 51 1.92 9.81 1.13
C VAL A 51 3.28 9.48 1.71
N TYR A 52 4.31 9.90 1.01
CA TYR A 52 5.70 9.69 1.37
C TYR A 52 6.41 11.02 1.30
N TYR A 53 7.20 11.35 2.31
CA TYR A 53 8.10 12.49 2.27
C TYR A 53 9.54 11.96 2.25
N ASP A 54 10.34 12.36 1.28
CA ASP A 54 11.74 11.96 1.18
C ASP A 54 12.65 13.10 1.63
N ASN A 55 13.00 13.10 2.91
CA ASN A 55 13.93 14.06 3.51
C ASN A 55 15.39 13.80 3.13
N GLY A 56 15.70 12.61 2.58
CA GLY A 56 17.05 12.17 2.23
C GLY A 56 17.65 12.95 1.06
N SER A 57 16.81 13.43 0.15
CA SER A 57 17.23 14.30 -0.97
C SER A 57 17.61 15.72 -0.53
N ARG A 58 17.26 16.13 0.71
CA ARG A 58 17.40 17.52 1.20
C ARG A 58 18.41 17.70 2.33
N GLY A 59 19.17 16.66 2.68
CA GLY A 59 20.22 16.75 3.70
C GLY A 59 19.71 16.94 5.13
N VAL A 60 18.45 16.62 5.41
CA VAL A 60 17.85 16.70 6.75
C VAL A 60 17.78 15.29 7.35
N PRO A 61 18.57 14.97 8.39
CA PRO A 61 18.46 13.71 9.12
C PRO A 61 17.26 13.78 10.09
N GLY A 62 16.31 12.88 9.93
CA GLY A 62 15.16 12.78 10.84
C GLY A 62 13.98 12.07 10.19
N PRO A 63 13.07 11.52 11.02
CA PRO A 63 11.97 10.69 10.59
C PRO A 63 11.17 11.38 9.49
N SER A 64 10.97 10.70 8.36
CA SER A 64 10.04 11.20 7.36
C SER A 64 8.70 10.55 7.65
N ASP A 65 7.76 11.33 8.17
CA ASP A 65 6.41 10.82 8.38
C ASP A 65 5.88 10.31 7.04
N TRP A 66 5.54 9.05 6.96
CA TRP A 66 4.91 8.49 5.78
C TRP A 66 3.72 7.64 6.20
N TYR A 67 2.69 7.66 5.35
CA TYR A 67 1.53 6.81 5.52
C TYR A 67 1.08 6.28 4.16
N MET A 68 0.70 5.01 4.15
CA MET A 68 0.25 4.33 2.96
C MET A 68 -0.98 3.50 3.28
N TYR A 69 -2.03 3.71 2.50
CA TYR A 69 -3.25 2.94 2.54
C TYR A 69 -3.34 2.09 1.28
N PHE A 70 -3.66 0.81 1.44
CA PHE A 70 -3.88 -0.12 0.33
C PHE A 70 -5.19 -0.89 0.54
N ALA A 71 -5.94 -1.11 -0.52
CA ALA A 71 -7.03 -2.07 -0.62
C ALA A 71 -6.71 -3.04 -1.75
N PHE A 72 -6.49 -4.31 -1.42
CA PHE A 72 -6.24 -5.36 -2.40
C PHE A 72 -7.53 -6.14 -2.65
N LYS A 73 -7.83 -6.43 -3.91
CA LYS A 73 -8.81 -7.44 -4.31
C LYS A 73 -8.08 -8.78 -4.41
N LEU A 74 -8.34 -9.68 -3.49
CA LEU A 74 -7.62 -10.96 -3.39
C LEU A 74 -8.10 -11.98 -4.44
N THR A 75 -7.23 -12.94 -4.76
CA THR A 75 -7.63 -14.14 -5.50
C THR A 75 -8.37 -15.10 -4.56
N ASN A 76 -9.15 -16.03 -5.12
CA ASN A 76 -9.86 -17.04 -4.32
C ASN A 76 -8.87 -17.89 -3.49
N GLU A 77 -7.73 -18.26 -4.08
CA GLU A 77 -6.71 -19.06 -3.42
C GLU A 77 -6.10 -18.33 -2.20
N GLU A 78 -5.91 -17.01 -2.32
CA GLU A 78 -5.43 -16.18 -1.22
C GLU A 78 -6.48 -16.03 -0.12
N ILE A 79 -7.75 -15.87 -0.50
CA ILE A 79 -8.87 -15.85 0.45
C ILE A 79 -8.90 -17.17 1.25
N ASP A 80 -8.83 -18.32 0.57
CA ASP A 80 -8.82 -19.63 1.21
C ASP A 80 -7.61 -19.78 2.14
N ARG A 81 -6.43 -19.32 1.72
CA ARG A 81 -5.21 -19.32 2.54
C ARG A 81 -5.40 -18.53 3.83
N LEU A 82 -5.98 -17.34 3.75
CA LEU A 82 -6.17 -16.45 4.89
C LEU A 82 -7.28 -16.94 5.83
N GLN A 83 -8.37 -17.50 5.30
CA GLN A 83 -9.47 -18.04 6.12
C GLN A 83 -9.04 -19.20 7.01
N ASN A 84 -8.00 -19.94 6.61
CA ASN A 84 -7.42 -21.03 7.40
C ASN A 84 -6.43 -20.56 8.49
N GLN A 85 -6.15 -19.25 8.60
CA GLN A 85 -5.34 -18.68 9.67
C GLN A 85 -6.20 -18.40 10.91
N PRO A 86 -5.64 -18.49 12.12
CA PRO A 86 -6.36 -18.08 13.32
C PRO A 86 -6.68 -16.58 13.27
N GLU A 87 -7.92 -16.24 13.61
CA GLU A 87 -8.33 -14.86 13.81
C GLU A 87 -7.52 -14.23 14.95
N VAL A 88 -7.25 -12.93 14.85
CA VAL A 88 -6.57 -12.16 15.90
C VAL A 88 -7.45 -11.01 16.35
N GLU A 89 -7.21 -10.53 17.57
CA GLU A 89 -7.90 -9.37 18.11
C GLU A 89 -7.83 -8.16 17.16
N PRO A 90 -8.93 -7.41 17.04
CA PRO A 90 -8.99 -6.26 16.15
C PRO A 90 -8.00 -5.18 16.60
N PHE A 91 -7.11 -4.77 15.70
CA PHE A 91 -6.38 -3.52 15.88
C PHE A 91 -7.25 -2.34 15.45
N LYS A 92 -7.10 -1.20 16.13
CA LYS A 92 -7.84 0.03 15.79
C LYS A 92 -7.42 0.52 14.41
N ILE A 93 -8.25 0.27 13.40
CA ILE A 93 -8.13 0.86 12.04
C ILE A 93 -9.34 1.76 11.80
N GLU A 94 -9.41 2.88 12.51
CA GLU A 94 -10.53 3.80 12.32
C GLU A 94 -10.33 4.66 11.05
N ASP A 95 -9.10 5.10 10.72
CA ASP A 95 -8.94 6.12 9.68
C ASP A 95 -8.79 5.61 8.24
N GLY A 96 -8.07 4.49 8.02
CA GLY A 96 -7.78 3.98 6.68
C GLY A 96 -8.99 3.37 5.97
N PHE A 97 -9.92 2.83 6.76
CA PHE A 97 -11.11 2.15 6.26
C PHE A 97 -12.11 3.11 5.61
N PHE A 98 -12.35 4.28 6.22
CA PHE A 98 -13.22 5.32 5.64
C PHE A 98 -12.63 5.93 4.37
N PHE A 99 -11.30 5.91 4.22
CA PHE A 99 -10.63 6.46 3.06
C PHE A 99 -10.83 5.58 1.81
N LEU A 100 -10.77 4.25 1.99
CA LEU A 100 -10.92 3.27 0.91
C LEU A 100 -12.39 3.09 0.48
N GLN A 101 -13.38 3.32 1.36
CA GLN A 101 -14.78 3.40 0.93
C GLN A 101 -15.05 4.53 -0.08
N LYS A 102 -14.18 5.53 -0.14
CA LYS A 102 -14.30 6.67 -1.06
C LYS A 102 -13.48 6.52 -2.34
N THR A 103 -12.63 5.49 -2.46
CA THR A 103 -11.89 5.25 -3.71
C THR A 103 -12.89 4.81 -4.78
N LYS A 104 -13.12 5.70 -5.76
CA LYS A 104 -14.07 5.48 -6.86
C LYS A 104 -13.77 4.16 -7.56
N GLY A 105 -14.70 3.22 -7.52
CA GLY A 105 -14.67 2.01 -8.34
C GLY A 105 -15.12 0.75 -7.61
N TRP A 106 -14.85 0.63 -6.30
CA TRP A 106 -15.21 -0.56 -5.53
C TRP A 106 -16.27 -0.22 -4.47
N SER A 107 -17.45 -0.84 -4.56
CA SER A 107 -18.37 -0.92 -3.42
C SER A 107 -17.83 -2.00 -2.49
N ILE A 108 -17.16 -1.57 -1.43
CA ILE A 108 -16.54 -2.45 -0.45
C ILE A 108 -17.62 -2.79 0.60
N GLU A 109 -18.43 -3.81 0.33
CA GLU A 109 -19.54 -4.27 1.19
C GLU A 109 -19.20 -5.59 1.87
N GLY A 110 -19.47 -5.72 3.17
CA GLY A 110 -19.44 -7.00 3.92
C GLY A 110 -18.77 -6.93 5.29
N ASP A 111 -18.83 -8.05 6.01
CA ASP A 111 -18.29 -8.18 7.37
C ASP A 111 -16.76 -8.03 7.38
N ILE A 112 -16.24 -7.41 8.43
CA ILE A 112 -14.82 -7.13 8.66
C ILE A 112 -14.24 -8.28 9.50
N LYS A 113 -13.22 -8.99 8.98
CA LYS A 113 -12.48 -10.04 9.72
C LYS A 113 -11.01 -9.70 9.91
N TYR A 114 -10.45 -10.06 11.08
CA TYR A 114 -9.09 -9.73 11.53
C TYR A 114 -8.14 -10.95 11.59
N TYR A 115 -6.94 -10.81 11.03
CA TYR A 115 -5.87 -11.81 10.91
C TYR A 115 -4.49 -11.20 11.22
N LYS A 116 -3.54 -12.04 11.63
CA LYS A 116 -2.19 -11.62 12.05
C LYS A 116 -1.39 -11.00 10.89
N GLY A 117 -1.00 -9.73 11.01
CA GLY A 117 -0.08 -9.06 10.07
C GLY A 117 -0.66 -7.93 9.21
N GLY A 118 -1.92 -7.54 9.43
CA GLY A 118 -2.62 -6.49 8.67
C GLY A 118 -3.97 -6.99 8.18
N VAL A 119 -5.01 -6.14 8.20
CA VAL A 119 -6.41 -6.57 8.18
C VAL A 119 -7.31 -5.65 7.34
N ILE A 120 -8.20 -6.24 6.52
CA ILE A 120 -9.69 -6.36 6.69
C ILE A 120 -10.27 -7.19 5.53
N LEU A 121 -10.83 -8.39 5.77
CA LEU A 121 -11.48 -9.23 4.73
C LEU A 121 -12.90 -8.71 4.36
N VAL A 122 -13.03 -7.57 3.64
CA VAL A 122 -14.35 -7.01 3.33
C VAL A 122 -15.07 -7.82 2.25
N GLY A 123 -16.28 -8.30 2.55
CA GLY A 123 -17.14 -8.97 1.57
C GLY A 123 -16.62 -10.30 1.05
N GLY A 124 -15.66 -10.92 1.75
CA GLY A 124 -15.07 -12.17 1.32
C GLY A 124 -13.98 -12.05 0.24
N ARG A 125 -13.67 -10.85 -0.28
CA ARG A 125 -12.70 -10.71 -1.40
C ARG A 125 -11.67 -9.59 -1.28
N TYR A 126 -11.79 -8.67 -0.34
CA TYR A 126 -10.92 -7.49 -0.28
C TYR A 126 -10.11 -7.46 1.01
N ILE A 127 -8.87 -6.96 0.99
CA ILE A 127 -8.06 -6.69 2.19
C ILE A 127 -7.55 -5.25 2.21
N ALA A 128 -7.80 -4.53 3.32
CA ALA A 128 -7.20 -3.21 3.54
C ALA A 128 -5.89 -3.33 4.35
N LEU A 129 -4.90 -2.49 4.09
CA LEU A 129 -3.66 -2.40 4.87
C LEU A 129 -3.31 -0.92 5.08
N ARG A 130 -2.88 -0.57 6.30
CA ARG A 130 -2.27 0.71 6.63
C ARG A 130 -0.82 0.44 7.03
N TYR A 131 0.09 1.18 6.41
CA TYR A 131 1.48 1.26 6.84
C TYR A 131 1.78 2.70 7.22
N GLU A 132 2.48 2.89 8.31
CA GLU A 132 2.97 4.19 8.73
C GLU A 132 4.36 4.03 9.36
N GLY A 133 5.17 5.07 9.22
CA GLY A 133 6.46 5.15 9.87
C GLY A 133 6.81 6.59 10.16
N THR A 134 7.56 6.76 11.25
CA THR A 134 8.30 7.98 11.59
C THR A 134 9.75 7.71 11.25
#